data_AF-A0A7V6H1U7-F1
#
_entry.id   AF-A0A7V6H1U7-F1
#
_cell.length_a   1.000
_cell.length_b   1.000
_cell.length_c   1.000
_cell.angle_alpha   90.00
_cell.angle_beta   90.00
_cell.angle_gamma   90.00
#
_symmetry.space_group_name_H-M   'P 1'
#
loop_
_entity.id
_entity.type
_entity.pdbx_description
1 polymer ?
#
loop_
_entity_poly.entity_id
_entity_poly.type
_entity_poly.pdbx_seq_one_letter_code
_entity_poly.pdbx_strand_id
1 'polypeptide(L)'
;MIGTLVNATTIIIGGSIGIAFKKRLPQKTIDLVFQGLGLVTLCIGISMFLDNSSLIVVVLSVLAGCVTGMTLRVGERIDKASARLKRRFSSNSENFTEGLITAFLLYCIGAMTIMGSINEGLGKGPEILITKAIIDGF
;
A
#
# COMPACT_ATOMS: atom_id res chain seq x y z
N MET A 1 -12.76 -13.90 4.51
CA MET A 1 -11.40 -14.10 3.96
C MET A 1 -11.32 -14.00 2.44
N ILE A 2 -12.45 -13.93 1.73
CA ILE A 2 -12.48 -13.85 0.26
C ILE A 2 -11.85 -12.53 -0.22
N GLY A 3 -12.12 -11.41 0.46
CA GLY A 3 -11.57 -10.10 0.08
C GLY A 3 -10.05 -10.04 0.17
N THR A 4 -9.48 -10.66 1.20
CA THR A 4 -8.02 -10.75 1.38
C THR A 4 -7.35 -11.56 0.26
N LEU A 5 -7.92 -12.72 -0.09
CA LEU A 5 -7.42 -13.57 -1.17
C LEU A 5 -7.52 -12.89 -2.54
N VAL A 6 -8.64 -12.20 -2.79
CA VAL A 6 -8.84 -11.41 -4.01
C VAL A 6 -7.77 -10.33 -4.11
N ASN A 7 -7.55 -9.53 -3.06
CA ASN A 7 -6.52 -8.49 -3.07
C ASN A 7 -5.12 -9.04 -3.39
N ALA A 8 -4.69 -10.09 -2.69
CA ALA A 8 -3.39 -10.70 -2.91
C ALA A 8 -3.23 -11.23 -4.35
N THR A 9 -4.28 -11.88 -4.87
CA THR A 9 -4.27 -12.43 -6.23
C THR A 9 -4.22 -11.31 -7.28
N THR A 10 -5.00 -10.23 -7.09
CA THR A 10 -5.01 -9.10 -8.01
C THR A 10 -3.65 -8.41 -8.07
N ILE A 11 -2.97 -8.20 -6.93
CA ILE A 11 -1.62 -7.62 -6.89
C ILE A 11 -0.63 -8.49 -7.67
N ILE A 12 -0.69 -9.82 -7.49
CA ILE A 12 0.21 -10.75 -8.19
C ILE A 12 -0.04 -10.70 -9.71
N ILE A 13 -1.30 -10.75 -10.14
CA ILE A 13 -1.67 -10.73 -11.55
C ILE A 13 -1.33 -9.36 -12.18
N GLY A 14 -1.78 -8.27 -11.56
CA GLY A 14 -1.55 -6.90 -12.02
C GLY A 14 -0.06 -6.56 -12.09
N GLY A 15 0.70 -6.91 -11.04
CA GLY A 15 2.15 -6.74 -11.03
C GLY A 15 2.87 -7.56 -12.11
N SER A 16 2.43 -8.80 -12.35
CA SER A 16 3.00 -9.66 -13.40
C SER A 16 2.72 -9.10 -14.80
N ILE A 17 1.49 -8.65 -15.06
CA ILE A 17 1.10 -7.98 -16.31
C ILE A 17 1.90 -6.68 -16.47
N GLY A 18 2.00 -5.87 -15.42
CA GLY A 18 2.76 -4.63 -15.41
C GLY A 18 4.23 -4.85 -15.79
N ILE A 19 4.88 -5.89 -15.26
CA ILE A 19 6.25 -6.26 -15.64
C ILE A 19 6.33 -6.68 -17.12
N ALA A 20 5.39 -7.50 -17.59
CA ALA A 20 5.35 -7.96 -18.98
C ALA A 20 5.16 -6.83 -20.00
N PHE A 21 4.33 -5.83 -19.66
CA PHE A 21 3.98 -4.72 -20.55
C PHE A 21 4.74 -3.41 -20.27
N LYS A 22 5.63 -3.37 -19.26
CA LYS A 22 6.39 -2.16 -18.86
C LYS A 22 7.05 -1.44 -20.03
N LYS A 23 7.66 -2.19 -20.97
CA LYS A 23 8.38 -1.61 -22.12
C LYS A 23 7.47 -0.94 -23.16
N ARG A 24 6.15 -1.16 -23.09
CA ARG A 24 5.16 -0.61 -24.03
C ARG A 24 4.36 0.57 -23.46
N LEU A 25 4.53 0.90 -22.17
CA LEU A 25 3.79 1.96 -21.51
C LEU A 25 4.59 3.28 -21.53
N PRO A 26 4.02 4.38 -22.06
CA PRO A 26 4.65 5.70 -21.96
C PRO A 26 4.78 6.11 -20.49
N GLN A 27 5.92 6.68 -20.11
CA GLN A 27 6.16 7.15 -18.74
C GLN A 27 5.08 8.13 -18.26
N LYS A 28 4.62 9.02 -19.16
CA LYS A 28 3.54 9.97 -18.87
C LYS A 28 2.21 9.30 -18.45
N THR A 29 1.90 8.13 -19.02
CA THR A 29 0.71 7.36 -18.65
C THR A 29 0.85 6.81 -17.23
N ILE A 30 2.03 6.27 -16.92
CA ILE A 30 2.35 5.75 -15.58
C ILE A 30 2.19 6.88 -14.55
N ASP A 31 2.79 8.05 -14.81
CA ASP A 31 2.75 9.19 -13.90
C ASP A 31 1.30 9.69 -13.66
N LEU A 32 0.48 9.78 -14.71
CA LEU A 32 -0.93 10.16 -14.61
C LEU A 32 -1.76 9.15 -13.79
N VAL A 33 -1.51 7.86 -13.97
CA VAL A 33 -2.17 6.80 -13.22
C VAL A 33 -1.80 6.91 -11.73
N PHE A 34 -0.52 7.04 -11.40
CA PHE A 34 -0.08 7.20 -10.01
C PHE A 34 -0.65 8.47 -9.36
N GLN A 35 -0.75 9.57 -10.10
CA GLN A 35 -1.41 10.80 -9.61
C GLN A 35 -2.89 10.58 -9.32
N GLY A 36 -3.62 9.90 -10.21
CA GLY A 36 -5.03 9.55 -10.01
C GLY A 36 -5.23 8.63 -8.80
N LEU A 37 -4.41 7.58 -8.67
CA LEU A 37 -4.42 6.67 -7.52
C LEU A 37 -4.12 7.42 -6.21
N GLY A 38 -3.16 8.34 -6.22
CA GLY A 38 -2.84 9.20 -5.07
C GLY A 38 -4.01 10.08 -4.64
N LEU A 39 -4.71 10.71 -5.60
CA LEU A 39 -5.91 11.51 -5.36
C LEU A 39 -7.05 10.67 -4.76
N VAL A 40 -7.34 9.50 -5.34
CA VAL A 40 -8.38 8.59 -4.81
C VAL A 40 -8.03 8.12 -3.39
N THR A 41 -6.77 7.74 -3.16
CA THR A 41 -6.29 7.31 -1.83
C THR A 41 -6.44 8.41 -0.79
N LEU A 42 -6.12 9.65 -1.16
CA LEU A 42 -6.27 10.81 -0.29
C LEU A 42 -7.75 11.06 0.06
N CYS A 43 -8.64 11.01 -0.92
CA CYS A 43 -10.08 11.13 -0.69
C CYS A 43 -10.59 10.03 0.25
N ILE A 44 -10.20 8.78 0.05
CA ILE A 44 -10.59 7.66 0.93
C ILE A 44 -10.07 7.88 2.34
N GLY A 45 -8.80 8.29 2.51
CA GLY A 45 -8.21 8.56 3.81
C GLY A 45 -8.94 9.67 4.57
N ILE A 46 -9.31 10.76 3.89
CA ILE A 46 -10.10 11.85 4.47
C ILE A 46 -11.49 11.36 4.86
N SER A 47 -12.20 10.65 3.98
CA SER A 47 -13.53 10.11 4.28
C SER A 47 -13.51 9.19 5.49
N MET A 48 -12.54 8.28 5.57
CA MET A 48 -12.38 7.40 6.73
C MET A 48 -12.05 8.18 8.00
N PHE A 49 -11.24 9.23 7.91
CA PHE A 49 -10.93 10.09 9.04
C PHE A 49 -12.16 10.82 9.58
N LEU A 50 -12.99 11.35 8.68
CA LEU A 50 -14.21 12.09 9.05
C LEU A 50 -15.31 11.19 9.62
N ASP A 51 -15.40 9.93 9.18
CA ASP A 51 -16.36 8.95 9.72
C ASP A 51 -16.03 8.49 11.15
N ASN A 52 -14.81 8.74 11.65
CA ASN A 52 -14.41 8.28 12.98
C ASN A 52 -15.01 9.16 14.10
N SER A 53 -15.69 8.50 15.04
CA SER A 53 -16.45 9.18 16.11
C SER A 53 -15.60 9.78 17.24
N SER A 54 -14.27 9.54 17.27
CA SER A 54 -13.39 10.08 18.31
C SER A 54 -12.04 10.52 17.75
N LEU A 55 -11.93 11.83 17.44
CA LEU A 55 -10.68 12.47 17.02
C LEU A 55 -9.53 12.26 18.01
N ILE A 56 -9.83 12.21 19.32
CA ILE A 56 -8.85 11.95 20.37
C ILE A 56 -8.16 10.59 20.18
N VAL A 57 -8.93 9.54 19.89
CA VAL A 57 -8.37 8.20 19.66
C VAL A 57 -7.47 8.18 18.44
N VAL A 58 -7.86 8.90 17.37
CA VAL A 58 -7.05 9.01 16.15
C VAL A 58 -5.72 9.71 16.44
N VAL A 59 -5.76 10.88 17.10
CA VAL A 59 -4.54 11.62 17.45
C VAL A 59 -3.62 10.79 18.34
N LEU A 60 -4.15 10.14 19.38
CA LEU A 60 -3.35 9.30 20.27
C LEU A 60 -2.75 8.10 19.54
N SER A 61 -3.50 7.46 18.64
CA SER A 61 -3.01 6.33 17.85
C SER A 61 -1.88 6.74 16.89
N VAL A 62 -2.01 7.90 16.25
CA VAL A 62 -0.95 8.45 15.37
C VAL A 62 0.30 8.77 16.18
N LEU A 63 0.18 9.48 17.31
CA LEU A 63 1.31 9.79 18.17
C LEU A 63 2.01 8.54 18.70
N ALA A 64 1.24 7.56 19.18
CA ALA A 64 1.76 6.28 19.63
C ALA A 64 2.48 5.53 18.49
N GLY A 65 1.89 5.52 17.29
CA GLY A 65 2.50 4.95 16.09
C GLY A 65 3.82 5.63 15.71
N CYS A 66 3.91 6.96 15.80
CA CYS A 66 5.15 7.70 15.54
C CYS A 66 6.25 7.35 16.56
N VAL A 67 5.93 7.36 17.85
CA VAL A 67 6.90 7.05 18.91
C VAL A 67 7.38 5.60 18.79
N THR A 68 6.47 4.66 18.60
CA THR A 68 6.81 3.24 18.42
C THR A 68 7.59 3.01 17.12
N GLY A 69 7.23 3.66 16.01
CA GLY A 69 7.94 3.60 14.75
C GLY A 69 9.39 4.14 14.84
N MET A 70 9.58 5.27 15.52
CA MET A 70 10.90 5.87 15.74
C MET A 70 11.77 5.02 16.66
N THR A 71 11.23 4.54 17.78
CA THR A 71 11.97 3.70 18.74
C THR A 71 12.40 2.36 18.12
N LEU A 72 11.52 1.75 17.32
CA LEU A 72 11.83 0.52 16.57
C LEU A 72 12.72 0.78 15.34
N ARG A 73 12.92 2.04 14.95
CA ARG A 73 13.66 2.47 13.75
C ARG A 73 13.14 1.77 12.49
N VAL A 74 11.82 1.76 12.30
CA VAL A 74 11.16 1.03 11.20
C VAL A 74 11.69 1.46 9.84
N GLY A 75 11.90 2.77 9.62
CA GLY A 75 12.50 3.30 8.39
C GLY A 75 13.86 2.69 8.07
N GLU A 76 14.81 2.76 9.03
CA GLU A 76 16.14 2.15 8.85
C GLU A 76 16.08 0.64 8.57
N ARG A 77 15.11 -0.07 9.17
CA ARG A 77 14.91 -1.50 8.93
C ARG A 77 14.40 -1.76 7.53
N ILE A 78 13.47 -0.94 7.03
CA ILE A 78 12.98 -1.01 5.64
C ILE A 78 14.13 -0.75 4.68
N ASP A 79 14.94 0.29 4.89
CA ASP A 79 16.10 0.59 4.04
C ASP A 79 17.11 -0.57 4.00
N LYS A 80 17.44 -1.13 5.17
CA LYS A 80 18.32 -2.30 5.29
C LYS A 80 17.73 -3.53 4.61
N ALA A 81 16.42 -3.77 4.74
CA ALA A 81 15.73 -4.88 4.08
C ALA A 81 15.76 -4.72 2.56
N SER A 82 15.45 -3.53 2.05
CA SER A 82 15.50 -3.20 0.63
C SER A 82 16.91 -3.36 0.06
N ALA A 83 17.94 -2.91 0.77
CA ALA A 83 19.33 -3.08 0.37
C ALA A 83 19.77 -4.56 0.33
N ARG A 84 19.32 -5.38 1.29
CA ARG A 84 19.56 -6.84 1.29
C ARG A 84 18.89 -7.50 0.09
N LEU A 85 17.65 -7.12 -0.23
CA LEU A 85 16.94 -7.62 -1.41
C LEU A 85 17.64 -7.22 -2.70
N LYS A 86 18.05 -5.94 -2.84
CA LYS A 86 18.78 -5.44 -4.01
C LYS A 86 20.04 -6.26 -4.29
N ARG A 87 20.83 -6.54 -3.24
CA ARG A 87 22.03 -7.40 -3.33
C ARG A 87 21.69 -8.83 -3.73
N ARG A 88 20.63 -9.42 -3.16
CA ARG A 88 20.22 -10.80 -3.47
C ARG A 88 19.77 -10.98 -4.91
N PHE A 89 19.11 -9.98 -5.49
CA PHE A 89 18.64 -10.01 -6.87
C PHE A 89 19.65 -9.44 -7.88
N SER A 90 20.88 -9.12 -7.45
CA SER A 90 21.96 -8.56 -8.29
C SER A 90 21.49 -7.43 -9.22
N SER A 91 20.58 -6.59 -8.72
CA SER A 91 19.98 -5.54 -9.54
C SER A 91 20.92 -4.34 -9.62
N ASN A 92 21.45 -4.07 -10.81
CA ASN A 92 22.25 -2.87 -11.11
C ASN A 92 21.41 -1.59 -11.26
N SER A 93 20.08 -1.64 -11.09
CA SER A 93 19.28 -0.43 -11.23
C SER A 93 19.43 0.48 -10.01
N GLU A 94 19.76 1.75 -10.26
CA GLU A 94 19.84 2.78 -9.21
C GLU A 94 18.49 2.90 -8.48
N ASN A 95 17.38 2.84 -9.22
CA ASN A 95 16.03 3.07 -8.71
C ASN A 95 15.35 1.81 -8.12
N PHE A 96 16.06 0.68 -7.95
CA PHE A 96 15.45 -0.54 -7.39
C PHE A 96 14.87 -0.31 -5.99
N THR A 97 15.65 0.32 -5.12
CA THR A 97 15.27 0.55 -3.72
C THR A 97 14.08 1.50 -3.63
N GLU A 98 14.10 2.58 -4.40
CA GLU A 98 12.99 3.53 -4.46
C GLU A 98 11.72 2.88 -5.00
N GLY A 99 11.81 2.13 -6.10
CA GLY A 99 10.66 1.40 -6.65
C GLY A 99 10.07 0.37 -5.68
N LEU A 100 10.92 -0.36 -4.96
CA LEU A 100 10.49 -1.34 -3.96
C LEU A 100 9.78 -0.66 -2.78
N ILE A 101 10.35 0.42 -2.25
CA ILE A 101 9.77 1.17 -1.12
C ILE A 101 8.44 1.81 -1.55
N THR A 102 8.40 2.46 -2.72
CA THR A 102 7.19 3.09 -3.26
C THR A 102 6.08 2.05 -3.46
N ALA A 103 6.38 0.90 -4.07
CA ALA A 103 5.40 -0.17 -4.24
C ALA A 103 4.90 -0.70 -2.88
N PHE A 104 5.80 -0.91 -1.91
CA PHE A 104 5.42 -1.38 -0.59
C PHE A 104 4.52 -0.38 0.16
N LEU A 105 4.85 0.91 0.08
CA LEU A 105 4.04 1.97 0.70
C LEU A 105 2.66 2.09 0.07
N LEU A 106 2.57 2.01 -1.25
CA LEU A 106 1.30 2.15 -1.97
C LEU A 106 0.38 0.94 -1.78
N TYR A 107 0.92 -0.28 -1.88
CA TYR A 107 0.09 -1.49 -1.87
C TYR A 107 -0.05 -2.11 -0.48
N CYS A 108 1.03 -2.17 0.31
CA CYS A 108 1.02 -2.90 1.58
C CYS A 108 0.64 -2.03 2.79
N ILE A 109 0.97 -0.73 2.77
CA ILE A 109 0.71 0.18 3.88
C ILE A 109 -0.54 1.01 3.58
N GLY A 110 -1.72 0.45 3.89
CA GLY A 110 -3.00 1.12 3.67
C GLY A 110 -3.99 0.91 4.83
N ALA A 111 -4.69 1.97 5.23
CA ALA A 111 -5.72 1.91 6.27
C ALA A 111 -6.86 0.94 5.92
N MET A 112 -7.20 0.82 4.63
CA MET A 112 -8.18 -0.13 4.12
C MET A 112 -7.78 -1.60 4.34
N THR A 113 -6.49 -1.93 4.40
CA THR A 113 -6.04 -3.29 4.71
C THR A 113 -6.43 -3.65 6.14
N ILE A 114 -6.09 -2.78 7.10
CA ILE A 114 -6.33 -3.02 8.53
C ILE A 114 -7.84 -3.02 8.80
N MET A 115 -8.54 -1.96 8.36
CA MET A 115 -9.99 -1.84 8.57
C MET A 115 -10.78 -2.90 7.81
N GLY A 116 -10.36 -3.24 6.59
CA GLY A 116 -10.99 -4.27 5.77
C GLY A 116 -10.83 -5.66 6.38
N SER A 117 -9.63 -6.02 6.88
CA SER A 117 -9.42 -7.28 7.57
C SER A 117 -10.23 -7.39 8.86
N ILE A 118 -10.34 -6.30 9.63
CA ILE A 118 -11.18 -6.25 10.84
C ILE A 118 -12.66 -6.39 10.48
N ASN A 119 -13.19 -5.63 9.52
CA ASN A 119 -14.59 -5.72 9.12
C ASN A 119 -14.95 -7.10 8.54
N GLU A 120 -14.08 -7.66 7.70
CA GLU A 120 -14.29 -8.99 7.14
C GLU A 120 -14.25 -10.07 8.24
N GLY A 121 -13.36 -9.93 9.22
CA GLY A 121 -13.29 -10.82 10.38
C GLY A 121 -14.49 -10.70 11.33
N LEU A 122 -15.10 -9.53 11.40
CA LEU A 122 -16.33 -9.26 12.17
C LEU A 122 -17.62 -9.57 11.41
N GLY A 123 -17.54 -10.13 10.19
CA GLY A 123 -18.71 -10.52 9.39
C GLY A 123 -19.46 -9.36 8.73
N LYS A 124 -18.86 -8.16 8.64
CA LYS A 124 -19.46 -6.97 8.02
C LYS A 124 -19.31 -6.92 6.49
N GLY A 125 -18.70 -7.94 5.89
CA GLY A 125 -18.49 -8.08 4.45
C GLY A 125 -17.08 -7.70 3.97
N PRO A 126 -16.71 -8.10 2.73
CA PRO A 126 -15.38 -7.90 2.16
C PRO A 126 -15.23 -6.61 1.35
N GLU A 127 -16.24 -5.73 1.33
CA GLU A 127 -16.35 -4.60 0.39
C GLU A 127 -15.11 -3.71 0.42
N ILE A 128 -14.60 -3.37 1.62
CA ILE A 128 -13.39 -2.55 1.79
C ILE A 128 -12.17 -3.21 1.13
N LEU A 129 -12.02 -4.53 1.28
CA LEU A 129 -10.91 -5.28 0.69
C LEU A 129 -11.07 -5.46 -0.82
N ILE A 130 -12.30 -5.56 -1.33
CA ILE A 130 -12.58 -5.60 -2.77
C ILE A 130 -12.27 -4.23 -3.41
N THR A 131 -12.70 -3.13 -2.80
CA THR A 131 -12.33 -1.78 -3.25
C THR A 131 -10.81 -1.61 -3.27
N LYS A 132 -10.13 -2.08 -2.21
CA LYS A 132 -8.67 -2.09 -2.17
C LYS A 132 -8.06 -2.91 -3.32
N ALA A 133 -8.58 -4.11 -3.58
CA ALA A 133 -8.09 -4.97 -4.66
C ALA A 133 -8.15 -4.33 -6.05
N ILE A 134 -9.17 -3.50 -6.31
CA ILE A 134 -9.30 -2.77 -7.58
C ILE A 134 -8.24 -1.67 -7.67
N ILE A 135 -8.01 -0.93 -6.58
CA ILE A 135 -7.01 0.15 -6.50
C ILE A 135 -5.59 -0.41 -6.63
N ASP A 136 -5.29 -1.47 -5.88
CA ASP A 136 -3.97 -2.09 -5.85
C ASP A 136 -3.67 -2.93 -7.10
N GLY A 137 -4.70 -3.38 -7.81
CA GLY A 137 -4.60 -4.22 -8.99
C GLY A 137 -4.21 -3.50 -10.28
N PHE A 138 -4.20 -2.16 -10.24
CA PHE A 138 -3.92 -1.28 -11.37
C PHE A 138 -2.50 -0.72 -11.29
#